data_AF-A0A8S9JT83-F1
#
_entry.id   AF-A0A8S9JT83-F1
#
_cell.length_a   1.000
_cell.length_b   1.000
_cell.length_c   1.000
_cell.angle_alpha   90.00
_cell.angle_beta   90.00
_cell.angle_gamma   90.00
#
_symmetry.space_group_name_H-M   'P 1'
#
loop_
_entity.id
_entity.type
_entity.pdbx_description
1 polymer ?
#
loop_
_entity_poly.entity_id
_entity_poly.type
_entity_poly.pdbx_seq_one_letter_code
_entity_poly.pdbx_strand_id
1 'polypeptide(L)'
;MSCNGCRVLRKGCSENCILRPCIQWIESAEAQGHATVFVAKFFGRAALFQSLLYEACGRTVNPVNDAVGLLPTGNWNICQAAVETVLRGGSLRHIPELLTRDGGFPSPTFRRDLHGNVEVFR
;
A
#
# COMPACT_ATOMS: atom_id res chain seq x y z
N MET A 1 15.48 -7.52 23.09
CA MET A 1 15.37 -6.07 23.41
C MET A 1 14.32 -5.40 22.51
N SER A 2 13.51 -4.46 23.01
CA SER A 2 12.51 -3.72 22.20
C SER A 2 13.16 -2.74 21.22
N CYS A 3 12.62 -2.61 19.99
CA CYS A 3 13.04 -1.57 19.05
C CYS A 3 12.52 -0.18 19.46
N ASN A 4 13.13 0.89 18.94
CA ASN A 4 12.78 2.27 19.29
C ASN A 4 11.35 2.64 18.86
N GLY A 5 10.90 2.14 17.71
CA GLY A 5 9.53 2.34 17.25
C GLY A 5 8.48 1.79 18.22
N CYS A 6 8.63 0.55 18.69
CA CYS A 6 7.74 -0.03 19.70
C CYS A 6 7.75 0.73 21.02
N ARG A 7 8.92 1.23 21.46
CA ARG A 7 9.05 2.06 22.68
C ARG A 7 8.25 3.35 22.55
N VAL A 8 8.43 4.07 21.45
CA VAL A 8 7.71 5.33 21.15
C VAL A 8 6.20 5.10 21.09
N LEU A 9 5.76 4.02 20.43
CA LEU A 9 4.34 3.72 20.28
C LEU A 9 3.71 3.07 21.52
N ARG A 10 4.50 2.81 22.57
CA ARG A 10 4.10 2.06 23.77
C ARG A 10 3.43 0.72 23.43
N LYS A 11 4.02 -0.02 22.49
CA LYS A 11 3.55 -1.34 22.04
C LYS A 11 4.53 -2.45 22.43
N GLY A 12 4.00 -3.66 22.61
CA GLY A 12 4.83 -4.87 22.78
C GLY A 12 5.75 -5.08 21.57
N CYS A 13 6.99 -5.52 21.84
CA CYS A 13 7.96 -5.85 20.80
C CYS A 13 8.33 -7.32 20.96
N SER A 14 8.12 -8.11 19.91
CA SER A 14 8.52 -9.52 19.81
C SER A 14 9.68 -9.69 18.84
N GLU A 15 10.15 -10.92 18.66
CA GLU A 15 11.16 -11.25 17.65
C GLU A 15 10.65 -10.97 16.22
N ASN A 16 9.36 -11.21 15.98
CA ASN A 16 8.68 -10.95 14.70
C ASN A 16 8.19 -9.49 14.57
N CYS A 17 8.88 -8.53 15.17
CA CYS A 17 8.46 -7.13 15.17
C CYS A 17 8.61 -6.50 13.77
N ILE A 18 7.48 -6.17 13.12
CA ILE A 18 7.46 -5.53 11.79
C ILE A 18 8.09 -4.13 11.77
N LEU A 19 8.11 -3.42 12.91
CA LEU A 19 8.68 -2.07 12.98
C LEU A 19 10.20 -2.09 12.97
N ARG A 20 10.83 -3.18 13.43
CA ARG A 20 12.28 -3.30 13.52
C ARG A 20 12.95 -3.13 12.15
N PRO A 21 12.60 -3.90 11.09
CA PRO A 21 13.18 -3.69 9.77
C PRO A 21 12.84 -2.34 9.14
N CYS A 22 11.69 -1.73 9.48
CA CYS A 22 11.29 -0.42 8.96
C CYS A 22 12.13 0.75 9.48
N ILE A 23 12.80 0.60 10.63
CA ILE A 23 13.55 1.71 11.27
C ILE A 23 15.06 1.41 11.41
N GLN A 24 15.49 0.16 11.21
CA GLN A 24 16.89 -0.24 11.42
C GLN A 24 17.89 0.46 10.50
N TRP A 25 17.44 0.96 9.37
CA TRP A 25 18.26 1.71 8.41
C TRP A 25 18.55 3.14 8.88
N ILE A 26 17.86 3.64 9.91
CA ILE A 26 18.08 4.96 10.49
C ILE A 26 19.14 4.83 11.58
N GLU A 27 20.28 5.50 11.41
CA GLU A 27 21.49 5.31 12.21
C GLU A 27 21.31 5.65 13.70
N SER A 28 20.61 6.74 14.00
CA SER A 28 20.42 7.22 15.38
C SER A 28 19.11 6.72 15.99
N ALA A 29 19.19 6.25 17.24
CA ALA A 29 18.01 5.89 18.04
C ALA A 29 17.03 7.08 18.23
N GLU A 30 17.57 8.29 18.33
CA GLU A 30 16.77 9.52 18.45
C GLU A 30 16.05 9.85 17.14
N ALA A 31 16.75 9.71 16.01
CA ALA A 31 16.15 9.86 14.68
C ALA A 31 15.05 8.82 14.41
N GLN A 32 15.26 7.56 14.82
CA GLN A 32 14.21 6.52 14.77
C GLN A 32 12.97 6.93 15.59
N GLY A 33 13.19 7.55 16.75
CA GLY A 33 12.12 8.05 17.60
C GLY A 33 11.34 9.19 16.94
N HIS A 34 12.03 10.21 16.44
CA HIS A 34 11.42 11.34 15.74
C HIS A 34 10.63 10.91 14.51
N ALA A 35 11.20 10.04 13.67
CA ALA A 35 10.51 9.49 12.51
C ALA A 35 9.23 8.73 12.91
N THR A 36 9.31 7.91 13.97
CA THR A 36 8.15 7.16 14.47
C THR A 36 7.05 8.10 14.99
N VAL A 37 7.39 9.10 15.79
CA VAL A 37 6.41 10.09 16.31
C VAL A 37 5.77 10.86 15.16
N PHE A 38 6.58 11.32 14.20
CA PHE A 38 6.10 12.05 13.03
C PHE A 38 5.09 11.22 12.25
N VAL A 39 5.46 10.00 11.84
CA VAL A 39 4.58 9.11 11.08
C VAL A 39 3.31 8.78 11.88
N ALA A 40 3.43 8.45 13.17
CA ALA A 40 2.28 8.12 14.00
C ALA A 40 1.32 9.29 14.23
N LYS A 41 1.84 10.53 14.25
CA LYS A 41 1.04 11.76 14.39
C LYS A 41 0.21 12.04 13.15
N PHE A 42 0.80 11.90 11.96
CA PHE A 42 0.13 12.27 10.70
C PHE A 42 -0.68 11.14 10.07
N PHE A 43 -0.25 9.88 10.21
CA PHE A 43 -0.91 8.72 9.61
C PHE A 43 -1.59 7.81 10.64
N GLY A 44 -1.46 8.08 11.95
CA GLY A 44 -2.01 7.21 12.98
C GLY A 44 -1.29 5.85 13.10
N ARG A 45 -1.67 5.06 14.12
CA ARG A 45 -0.96 3.81 14.50
C ARG A 45 -1.11 2.64 13.52
N ALA A 46 -1.99 2.75 12.52
CA ALA A 46 -2.31 1.68 11.57
C ALA A 46 -2.50 2.17 10.13
N ALA A 47 -2.68 3.48 9.89
CA ALA A 47 -3.09 3.94 8.56
C ALA A 47 -1.92 4.13 7.59
N LEU A 48 -0.66 4.04 8.02
CA LEU A 48 0.49 4.15 7.11
C LEU A 48 0.44 3.14 5.96
N PHE A 49 0.18 1.86 6.27
CA PHE A 49 0.12 0.82 5.24
C PHE A 49 -1.07 1.05 4.30
N GLN A 50 -2.20 1.49 4.84
CA GLN A 50 -3.38 1.83 4.06
C GLN A 50 -3.08 3.00 3.10
N SER A 51 -2.47 4.08 3.59
CA SER A 51 -2.08 5.24 2.78
C SER A 51 -1.09 4.86 1.68
N LEU A 52 -0.04 4.10 2.01
CA LEU A 52 0.94 3.63 1.03
C LEU A 52 0.33 2.67 0.01
N LEU A 53 -0.61 1.82 0.41
CA LEU A 53 -1.30 0.91 -0.50
C LEU A 53 -2.18 1.67 -1.49
N TYR A 54 -2.90 2.69 -1.02
CA TYR A 54 -3.68 3.57 -1.91
C TYR A 54 -2.77 4.36 -2.86
N GLU A 55 -1.65 4.90 -2.40
CA GLU A 55 -0.66 5.58 -3.23
C GLU A 55 -0.05 4.64 -4.28
N ALA A 56 0.40 3.44 -3.90
CA ALA A 56 0.98 2.47 -4.83
C ALA A 56 -0.05 1.98 -5.87
N CYS A 57 -1.27 1.69 -5.44
CA CYS A 57 -2.35 1.30 -6.35
C CYS A 57 -2.70 2.46 -7.31
N GLY A 58 -2.79 3.68 -6.79
CA GLY A 58 -3.05 4.90 -7.55
C GLY A 58 -2.04 5.15 -8.66
N ARG A 59 -0.74 5.06 -8.37
CA ARG A 59 0.32 5.16 -9.38
C ARG A 59 0.26 4.06 -10.43
N THR A 60 -0.08 2.85 -10.02
CA THR A 60 -0.11 1.69 -10.93
C THR A 60 -1.25 1.82 -11.93
N VAL A 61 -2.42 2.30 -11.50
CA VAL A 61 -3.57 2.48 -12.39
C VAL A 61 -3.54 3.82 -13.14
N ASN A 62 -3.03 4.89 -12.51
CA ASN A 62 -2.96 6.25 -13.03
C ASN A 62 -1.59 6.91 -12.77
N PRO A 63 -0.55 6.57 -13.55
CA PRO A 63 0.82 7.05 -13.37
C PRO A 63 1.00 8.54 -13.63
N VAL A 64 0.04 9.20 -14.30
CA VAL A 64 0.12 10.65 -14.58
C VAL A 64 -0.36 11.45 -13.37
N ASN A 65 -1.43 11.02 -12.69
CA ASN A 65 -2.09 11.82 -11.65
C ASN A 65 -2.15 11.14 -10.25
N ASP A 66 -1.75 9.87 -10.12
CA ASP A 66 -1.77 9.07 -8.89
C ASP A 66 -3.16 9.00 -8.20
N ALA A 67 -3.27 8.41 -7.01
CA ALA A 67 -4.46 8.40 -6.16
C ALA A 67 -4.94 9.81 -5.81
N VAL A 68 -4.00 10.76 -5.66
CA VAL A 68 -4.30 12.16 -5.34
C VAL A 68 -5.08 12.84 -6.47
N GLY A 69 -4.86 12.47 -7.73
CA GLY A 69 -5.63 13.00 -8.86
C GLY A 69 -6.91 12.23 -9.18
N LEU A 70 -7.09 11.02 -8.64
CA LEU A 70 -8.36 10.29 -8.71
C LEU A 70 -9.43 10.86 -7.75
N LEU A 71 -9.00 11.44 -6.64
CA LEU A 71 -9.90 12.09 -5.66
C LEU A 71 -10.68 13.29 -6.24
N PRO A 72 -10.04 14.34 -6.79
CA PRO A 72 -10.74 15.51 -7.31
C PRO A 72 -11.49 15.25 -8.63
N THR A 73 -11.17 14.15 -9.34
CA THR A 73 -11.84 13.79 -10.60
C THR A 73 -13.07 12.88 -10.40
N GLY A 74 -13.42 12.54 -9.16
CA GLY A 74 -14.55 11.66 -8.84
C GLY A 74 -14.30 10.17 -9.15
N ASN A 75 -13.07 9.79 -9.52
CA ASN A 75 -12.69 8.44 -9.94
C ASN A 75 -12.08 7.61 -8.80
N TRP A 76 -12.40 7.96 -7.54
CA TRP A 76 -11.88 7.27 -6.35
C TRP A 76 -12.21 5.77 -6.33
N ASN A 77 -13.36 5.38 -6.89
CA ASN A 77 -13.79 4.00 -7.06
C ASN A 77 -12.77 3.14 -7.82
N ILE A 78 -12.01 3.72 -8.76
CA ILE A 78 -10.95 3.01 -9.49
C ILE A 78 -9.79 2.68 -8.56
N CYS A 79 -9.38 3.65 -7.72
CA CYS A 79 -8.34 3.44 -6.73
C CYS A 79 -8.74 2.38 -5.69
N GLN A 80 -10.02 2.40 -5.27
CA GLN A 80 -10.55 1.42 -4.33
C GLN A 80 -10.63 0.01 -4.93
N ALA A 81 -11.08 -0.13 -6.18
CA ALA A 81 -11.09 -1.41 -6.89
C ALA A 81 -9.68 -1.98 -7.10
N ALA A 82 -8.70 -1.11 -7.35
CA ALA A 82 -7.29 -1.50 -7.44
C ALA A 82 -6.77 -2.06 -6.11
N VAL A 83 -7.04 -1.37 -4.99
CA VAL A 83 -6.69 -1.87 -3.66
C VAL A 83 -7.33 -3.23 -3.37
N GLU A 84 -8.62 -3.39 -3.67
CA GLU A 84 -9.30 -4.68 -3.51
C GLU A 84 -8.69 -5.79 -4.38
N THR A 85 -8.26 -5.46 -5.59
CA THR A 85 -7.59 -6.41 -6.49
C THR A 85 -6.28 -6.90 -5.88
N VAL A 86 -5.44 -5.99 -5.37
CA VAL A 86 -4.17 -6.35 -4.70
C VAL A 86 -4.43 -7.17 -3.44
N LEU A 87 -5.41 -6.80 -2.61
CA LEU A 87 -5.75 -7.55 -1.39
C LEU A 87 -6.27 -8.96 -1.68
N ARG A 88 -6.87 -9.19 -2.86
CA ARG A 88 -7.29 -10.53 -3.33
C ARG A 88 -6.15 -11.30 -4.03
N GLY A 89 -4.95 -10.73 -4.11
CA GLY A 89 -3.80 -11.32 -4.81
C GLY A 89 -3.89 -11.23 -6.34
N GLY A 90 -4.63 -10.27 -6.88
CA GLY A 90 -4.69 -10.01 -8.33
C GLY A 90 -3.62 -9.02 -8.78
N SER A 91 -3.35 -8.99 -10.09
CA SER A 91 -2.43 -8.03 -10.71
C SER A 91 -3.17 -6.83 -11.30
N LEU A 92 -2.60 -5.64 -11.13
CA LEU A 92 -3.16 -4.39 -11.64
C LEU A 92 -2.80 -4.15 -13.12
N ARG A 93 -3.68 -3.43 -13.84
CA ARG A 93 -3.46 -2.96 -15.21
C ARG A 93 -3.70 -1.45 -15.30
N HIS A 94 -3.10 -0.82 -16.30
CA HIS A 94 -3.11 0.62 -16.51
C HIS A 94 -4.48 1.12 -17.06
N ILE A 95 -4.93 2.32 -16.66
CA ILE A 95 -6.26 2.87 -17.02
C ILE A 95 -6.55 3.08 -18.52
N PRO A 96 -5.60 3.32 -19.46
CA PRO A 96 -5.93 3.51 -20.87
C PRO A 96 -6.73 2.36 -21.50
N GLU A 97 -6.63 1.16 -20.94
CA GLU A 97 -7.34 -0.05 -21.40
C GLU A 97 -8.72 -0.23 -20.75
N LEU A 98 -9.00 0.44 -19.62
CA LEU A 98 -10.29 0.37 -18.92
C LEU A 98 -11.34 1.31 -19.52
N LEU A 99 -10.91 2.37 -20.22
CA LEU A 99 -11.79 3.35 -20.86
C LEU A 99 -12.08 3.05 -22.34
N THR A 100 -11.34 2.12 -22.96
CA THR A 100 -11.41 1.83 -24.40
C THR A 100 -12.30 0.63 -24.76
N ARG A 101 -12.80 -0.14 -23.78
CA ARG A 101 -13.70 -1.26 -24.06
C ARG A 101 -14.94 -1.20 -23.16
N ASP A 102 -16.00 -0.63 -23.73
CA ASP A 102 -17.40 -0.79 -23.35
C ASP A 102 -17.73 -0.69 -21.85
N GLY A 103 -18.08 0.51 -21.38
CA GLY A 103 -19.15 0.80 -20.38
C GLY A 103 -19.40 -0.13 -19.18
N GLY A 104 -18.49 -1.00 -18.80
CA GLY A 104 -18.74 -2.11 -17.89
C GLY A 104 -17.44 -2.75 -17.47
N PHE A 105 -17.17 -2.72 -16.17
CA PHE A 105 -16.04 -3.41 -15.57
C PHE A 105 -16.10 -4.90 -15.91
N PRO A 106 -15.08 -5.48 -16.56
CA PRO A 106 -15.00 -6.92 -16.67
C PRO A 106 -14.78 -7.49 -15.26
N SER A 107 -15.62 -8.47 -14.90
CA SER A 107 -15.42 -9.24 -13.68
C SER A 107 -14.01 -9.86 -13.67
N PRO A 108 -13.33 -9.91 -12.52
CA PRO A 108 -11.95 -10.34 -12.43
C PRO A 108 -11.80 -11.79 -12.89
N THR A 109 -11.15 -12.01 -14.04
CA THR A 109 -10.71 -13.35 -14.46
C THR A 109 -9.46 -13.73 -13.69
N PHE A 110 -9.63 -14.60 -12.70
CA PHE A 110 -8.53 -15.28 -12.01
C PHE A 110 -7.84 -16.23 -12.97
N ARG A 111 -6.57 -16.00 -13.29
CA ARG A 111 -5.71 -17.03 -13.87
C ARG A 111 -4.77 -17.52 -12.76
N ARG A 112 -5.15 -18.64 -12.16
CA ARG A 112 -4.24 -19.42 -11.32
C ARG A 112 -3.39 -20.27 -12.26
N ASP A 113 -2.08 -20.18 -12.14
CA ASP A 113 -1.18 -21.22 -12.60
C ASP A 113 -1.42 -22.51 -11.79
N LEU A 114 -0.98 -23.65 -12.31
CA LEU A 114 -1.25 -24.99 -11.75
C LEU A 114 -0.71 -25.18 -10.32
N HIS A 115 0.09 -24.24 -9.81
CA HIS A 115 0.67 -24.26 -8.46
C HIS A 115 0.07 -23.20 -7.51
N GLY A 116 -0.89 -22.38 -7.97
CA GLY A 116 -1.58 -21.40 -7.12
C GLY A 116 -0.74 -20.19 -6.72
N ASN A 117 0.30 -19.85 -7.49
CA ASN A 117 1.17 -18.70 -7.23
C ASN A 117 0.74 -17.48 -8.06
N VAL A 118 0.66 -16.33 -7.42
CA VAL A 118 0.43 -15.06 -8.11
C VAL A 118 1.76 -14.60 -8.69
N GLU A 119 1.95 -14.77 -10.00
CA GLU A 119 3.20 -14.33 -10.65
C GLU A 119 3.27 -12.81 -10.77
N VAL A 120 4.26 -12.23 -10.10
CA VAL A 120 4.72 -10.84 -10.23
C VAL A 120 5.71 -10.80 -11.40
N PHE A 121 5.29 -10.35 -12.58
CA PHE A 121 6.24 -10.02 -13.64
C PHE A 121 6.63 -8.55 -13.57
N ARG A 122 7.95 -8.35 -13.49
CA ARG A 122 8.65 -7.06 -13.61
C ARG A 122 8.35 -6.37 -14.93
#